data_AF-F9HB54-F1
#
_entry.id   AF-F9HB54-F1
#
_cell.length_a   1.000
_cell.length_b   1.000
_cell.length_c   1.000
_cell.angle_alpha   90.00
_cell.angle_beta   90.00
_cell.angle_gamma   90.00
#
_symmetry.space_group_name_H-M   'P 1'
#
loop_
_entity.id
_entity.type
_entity.pdbx_description
1 polymer ?
#
loop_
_entity_poly.entity_id
_entity_poly.type
_entity_poly.pdbx_seq_one_letter_code
_entity_poly.pdbx_strand_id
1 'polypeptide(L)'
;MTKKQKHLTLEDRIDIQTGITQQETFRSIAEKIGKDPSTISKEIKRNRIMHPTSVKSDCTDCPLLKKAPYVCNNCPKKRTDCGFNRYLYYAKKAQEQYKTMLRESREGIPLNKESFLSDGQGLNPRHPEETKHLPYHSDT
;
A
#
# COMPACT_ATOMS: atom_id res chain seq x y z
N MET A 1 -8.10 12.52 27.22
CA MET A 1 -7.08 11.82 26.39
C MET A 1 -7.66 11.55 25.02
N THR A 2 -7.21 12.23 23.96
CA THR A 2 -7.69 12.00 22.60
C THR A 2 -7.07 10.71 22.07
N LYS A 3 -7.92 9.74 21.69
CA LYS A 3 -7.49 8.43 21.22
C LYS A 3 -6.73 8.61 19.90
N LYS A 4 -5.40 8.44 19.90
CA LYS A 4 -4.57 8.50 18.70
C LYS A 4 -4.97 7.39 17.74
N GLN A 5 -5.85 7.70 16.78
CA GLN A 5 -6.30 6.77 15.76
C GLN A 5 -5.10 6.40 14.87
N LYS A 6 -4.65 5.14 14.94
CA LYS A 6 -3.48 4.64 14.19
C LYS A 6 -3.73 4.55 12.68
N HIS A 7 -4.99 4.40 12.28
CA HIS A 7 -5.38 4.23 10.88
C HIS A 7 -6.11 5.46 10.36
N LEU A 8 -6.09 5.64 9.04
CA LEU A 8 -6.96 6.60 8.37
C LEU A 8 -8.39 6.09 8.42
N THR A 9 -9.33 6.97 8.75
CA THR A 9 -10.77 6.70 8.65
C THR A 9 -11.23 6.85 7.19
N LEU A 10 -12.51 6.51 6.91
CA LEU A 10 -13.09 6.83 5.60
C LEU A 10 -13.16 8.34 5.39
N GLU A 11 -13.50 9.09 6.43
CA GLU A 11 -13.58 10.55 6.37
C GLU A 11 -12.22 11.17 6.05
N ASP A 12 -11.16 10.72 6.72
CA ASP A 12 -9.79 11.17 6.43
C ASP A 12 -9.44 10.95 4.95
N ARG A 13 -9.86 9.82 4.36
CA ARG A 13 -9.62 9.52 2.93
C ARG A 13 -10.44 10.41 2.01
N ILE A 14 -11.68 10.73 2.37
CA ILE A 14 -12.54 11.66 1.63
C ILE A 14 -11.92 13.06 1.64
N ASP A 15 -11.41 13.50 2.79
CA ASP A 15 -10.69 14.77 2.93
C ASP A 15 -9.42 14.79 2.08
N ILE A 16 -8.64 13.71 2.06
CA ILE A 16 -7.48 13.58 1.17
C ILE A 16 -7.90 13.70 -0.30
N GLN A 17 -8.93 12.98 -0.75
CA GLN A 17 -9.39 13.03 -2.13
C GLN A 17 -9.88 14.44 -2.52
N THR A 18 -10.59 15.11 -1.61
CA THR A 18 -11.12 16.46 -1.81
C THR A 18 -9.98 17.48 -1.89
N GLY A 19 -9.04 17.46 -0.94
CA GLY A 19 -7.89 18.35 -0.91
C GLY A 19 -7.00 18.19 -2.15
N ILE A 20 -6.77 16.97 -2.64
CA ILE A 20 -6.07 16.73 -3.91
C ILE A 20 -6.79 17.43 -5.09
N THR A 21 -8.13 17.34 -5.12
CA THR A 21 -8.94 17.94 -6.18
C THR A 21 -8.93 19.46 -6.11
N GLN A 22 -8.82 20.02 -4.91
CA GLN A 22 -8.72 21.46 -4.65
C GLN A 22 -7.28 22.00 -4.75
N GLN A 23 -6.31 21.16 -5.13
CA GLN A 23 -4.89 21.53 -5.21
C GLN A 23 -4.27 21.98 -3.88
N GLU A 24 -4.81 21.48 -2.77
CA GLU A 24 -4.21 21.72 -1.47
C GLU A 24 -2.86 21.02 -1.33
N THR A 25 -1.97 21.62 -0.54
CA THR A 25 -0.70 20.98 -0.19
C THR A 25 -0.95 19.81 0.77
N PHE A 26 -0.07 18.80 0.75
CA PHE A 26 -0.15 17.71 1.74
C PHE A 26 -0.07 18.19 3.18
N ARG A 27 0.58 19.33 3.43
CA ARG A 27 0.64 19.93 4.76
C ARG A 27 -0.74 20.43 5.21
N SER A 28 -1.44 21.19 4.36
CA SER A 28 -2.81 21.66 4.64
C SER A 28 -3.75 20.51 4.94
N ILE A 29 -3.75 19.50 4.06
CA ILE A 29 -4.61 18.31 4.23
C ILE A 29 -4.25 17.59 5.54
N ALA A 30 -2.96 17.42 5.83
CA ALA A 30 -2.47 16.75 7.04
C ALA A 30 -2.89 17.45 8.33
N GLU A 31 -2.80 18.79 8.35
CA GLU A 31 -3.25 19.63 9.47
C GLU A 31 -4.76 19.46 9.68
N LYS A 32 -5.56 19.44 8.60
CA LYS A 32 -7.01 19.24 8.65
C LYS A 32 -7.40 17.88 9.27
N ILE A 33 -6.77 16.79 8.83
CA ILE A 33 -7.12 15.44 9.29
C ILE A 33 -6.36 15.00 10.55
N GLY A 34 -5.48 15.85 11.09
CA GLY A 34 -4.64 15.54 12.27
C GLY A 34 -3.66 14.38 12.05
N LYS A 35 -3.05 14.30 10.86
CA LYS A 35 -2.06 13.27 10.48
C LYS A 35 -0.76 13.90 10.02
N ASP A 36 0.24 13.07 9.73
CA ASP A 36 1.52 13.50 9.16
C ASP A 36 1.44 13.55 7.62
N PRO A 37 2.03 14.55 6.92
CA PRO A 37 2.04 14.63 5.46
C PRO A 37 2.61 13.39 4.76
N SER A 38 3.55 12.67 5.38
CA SER A 38 4.07 11.41 4.82
C SER A 38 3.02 10.30 4.85
N THR A 39 2.07 10.35 5.79
CA THR A 39 0.92 9.42 5.83
C THR A 39 0.06 9.59 4.58
N ILE A 40 -0.23 10.83 4.21
CA ILE A 40 -0.98 11.15 2.98
C ILE A 40 -0.20 10.71 1.74
N SER A 41 1.10 11.02 1.67
CA SER A 41 1.92 10.58 0.54
C SER A 41 1.94 9.06 0.38
N LYS A 42 2.06 8.31 1.48
CA LYS A 42 2.08 6.84 1.47
C LYS A 42 0.72 6.28 1.08
N GLU A 43 -0.36 6.83 1.63
CA GLU A 43 -1.74 6.47 1.30
C GLU A 43 -2.00 6.61 -0.21
N ILE A 44 -1.69 7.78 -0.80
CA ILE A 44 -1.93 8.04 -2.21
C ILE A 44 -1.09 7.09 -3.10
N LYS A 45 0.19 6.92 -2.79
CA LYS A 45 1.09 6.05 -3.59
C LYS A 45 0.65 4.59 -3.57
N ARG A 46 0.14 4.10 -2.43
CA ARG A 46 -0.31 2.71 -2.28
C ARG A 46 -1.67 2.43 -2.93
N ASN A 47 -2.59 3.38 -2.85
CA ASN A 47 -4.00 3.17 -3.22
C ASN A 47 -4.42 3.90 -4.51
N ARG A 48 -3.47 4.46 -5.28
CA ARG A 48 -3.77 5.01 -6.61
C ARG A 48 -4.05 3.90 -7.61
N ILE A 49 -4.98 4.14 -8.52
CA ILE A 49 -5.43 3.19 -9.53
C ILE A 49 -4.98 3.66 -10.90
N MET A 50 -4.33 2.76 -11.63
CA MET A 50 -3.90 3.00 -13.00
C MET A 50 -5.10 2.88 -13.95
N HIS A 51 -5.24 3.87 -14.83
CA HIS A 51 -6.18 3.91 -15.94
C HIS A 51 -5.35 4.06 -17.22
N PRO A 52 -5.31 3.03 -18.08
CA PRO A 52 -4.48 3.05 -19.26
C PRO A 52 -4.99 4.09 -20.27
N THR A 53 -4.08 4.73 -21.00
CA THR A 53 -4.45 5.55 -22.16
C THR A 53 -4.79 4.65 -23.34
N SER A 54 -5.69 5.09 -24.22
CA SER A 54 -5.94 4.43 -25.50
C SER A 54 -4.95 4.87 -26.58
N VAL A 55 -4.16 5.92 -26.32
CA VAL A 55 -3.14 6.44 -27.24
C VAL A 55 -1.92 5.52 -27.22
N LYS A 56 -1.51 5.04 -28.39
CA LYS A 56 -0.23 4.34 -28.56
C LYS A 56 0.89 5.38 -28.58
N SER A 57 1.66 5.47 -27.50
CA SER A 57 2.81 6.38 -27.39
C SER A 57 4.02 5.63 -26.83
N ASP A 58 5.23 6.10 -27.18
CA ASP A 58 6.49 5.53 -26.69
C ASP A 58 6.77 5.91 -25.22
N CYS A 59 6.00 6.85 -24.66
CA CYS A 59 6.13 7.31 -23.29
C CYS A 59 4.81 7.09 -22.54
N THR A 60 4.80 6.14 -21.63
CA THR A 60 3.60 5.72 -20.89
C THR A 60 3.40 6.50 -19.60
N ASP A 61 4.44 7.16 -19.08
CA ASP A 61 4.44 7.82 -17.78
C ASP A 61 4.17 9.32 -17.86
N CYS A 62 3.12 9.77 -17.17
CA CYS A 62 2.79 11.19 -17.10
C CYS A 62 3.83 11.96 -16.26
N PRO A 63 4.48 13.03 -16.80
CA PRO A 63 5.51 13.79 -16.09
C PRO A 63 4.98 14.50 -14.82
N LEU A 64 3.68 14.81 -14.77
CA LEU A 64 3.05 15.42 -13.60
C LEU A 64 3.07 14.50 -12.36
N LEU A 65 3.21 13.19 -12.56
CA LEU A 65 3.24 12.20 -11.47
C LEU A 65 4.60 12.14 -10.77
N LYS A 66 5.63 12.82 -11.29
CA LYS A 66 6.95 12.93 -10.64
C LYS A 66 6.92 13.82 -9.39
N LYS A 67 5.86 14.62 -9.23
CA LYS A 67 5.65 15.53 -8.09
C LYS A 67 4.34 15.22 -7.37
N ALA A 68 4.22 15.71 -6.14
CA ALA A 68 2.94 15.64 -5.42
C ALA A 68 1.83 16.32 -6.25
N PRO A 69 0.61 15.76 -6.27
CA PRO A 69 0.10 14.68 -5.43
C PRO A 69 0.32 13.26 -5.97
N TYR A 70 1.16 13.05 -7.00
CA TYR A 70 1.43 11.74 -7.62
C TYR A 70 0.21 11.06 -8.26
N VAL A 71 -0.85 11.84 -8.53
CA VAL A 71 -2.10 11.39 -9.16
C VAL A 71 -2.66 12.46 -10.10
N CYS A 72 -3.48 12.03 -11.06
CA CYS A 72 -4.10 12.80 -12.13
C CYS A 72 -5.49 13.36 -11.77
N ASN A 73 -5.90 13.32 -10.50
CA ASN A 73 -7.22 13.80 -10.06
C ASN A 73 -7.47 15.26 -10.49
N ASN A 74 -6.40 16.07 -10.54
CA ASN A 74 -6.38 17.45 -10.99
C ASN A 74 -5.52 17.67 -12.26
N CYS A 75 -5.49 16.70 -13.18
CA CYS A 75 -4.80 16.89 -14.46
C CYS A 75 -5.48 18.03 -15.27
N PRO A 76 -4.75 19.03 -15.81
CA PRO A 76 -5.35 20.07 -16.64
C PRO A 76 -6.03 19.51 -17.89
N LYS A 77 -5.44 18.47 -18.48
CA LYS A 77 -6.01 17.68 -19.58
C LYS A 77 -6.90 16.55 -19.03
N LYS A 78 -7.76 16.81 -18.05
CA LYS A 78 -8.64 15.76 -17.48
C LYS A 78 -9.76 15.36 -18.46
N ARG A 79 -10.26 16.33 -19.23
CA ARG A 79 -11.38 16.21 -20.18
C ARG A 79 -10.96 15.68 -21.55
N THR A 80 -9.69 15.77 -21.87
CA THR A 80 -9.07 15.27 -23.12
C THR A 80 -8.11 14.15 -22.76
N ASP A 81 -7.92 13.12 -23.59
CA ASP A 81 -6.84 12.17 -23.29
C ASP A 81 -5.49 12.90 -23.30
N CYS A 82 -4.72 12.77 -22.22
CA CYS A 82 -3.40 13.39 -22.11
C CYS A 82 -2.29 12.57 -22.76
N GLY A 83 -2.61 11.35 -23.23
CA GLY A 83 -1.69 10.46 -23.94
C GLY A 83 -0.79 9.63 -23.03
N PHE A 84 -1.06 9.60 -21.73
CA PHE A 84 -0.29 8.88 -20.71
C PHE A 84 -1.20 8.04 -19.82
N ASN A 85 -0.64 7.00 -19.21
CA ASN A 85 -1.34 6.26 -18.16
C ASN A 85 -1.68 7.19 -16.99
N ARG A 86 -2.95 7.19 -16.60
CA ARG A 86 -3.46 8.06 -15.56
C ARG A 86 -3.47 7.30 -14.24
N TYR A 87 -3.06 7.94 -13.17
CA TYR A 87 -3.20 7.37 -11.83
C TYR A 87 -4.20 8.18 -11.04
N LEU A 88 -5.29 7.56 -10.57
CA LEU A 88 -6.37 8.26 -9.87
C LEU A 88 -6.51 7.71 -8.44
N TYR A 89 -6.66 8.61 -7.48
CA TYR A 89 -6.98 8.27 -6.09
C TYR A 89 -8.48 8.37 -5.85
N TYR A 90 -9.07 7.34 -5.26
CA TYR A 90 -10.48 7.30 -4.87
C TYR A 90 -10.59 6.81 -3.42
N ALA A 91 -11.12 7.66 -2.53
CA ALA A 91 -11.22 7.40 -1.10
C ALA A 91 -11.98 6.11 -0.78
N LYS A 92 -13.11 5.89 -1.45
CA LYS A 92 -13.94 4.69 -1.26
C LYS A 92 -13.19 3.41 -1.61
N LYS A 93 -12.49 3.40 -2.75
CA LYS A 93 -11.69 2.24 -3.18
C LYS A 93 -10.51 1.98 -2.22
N ALA A 94 -9.84 3.03 -1.76
CA ALA A 94 -8.79 2.90 -0.76
C ALA A 94 -9.30 2.34 0.58
N GLN A 95 -10.51 2.74 1.00
CA GLN A 95 -11.17 2.21 2.19
C GLN A 95 -11.57 0.74 2.03
N GLU A 96 -12.09 0.36 0.87
CA GLU A 96 -12.43 -1.03 0.54
C GLU A 96 -11.18 -1.91 0.59
N GLN A 97 -10.08 -1.49 -0.06
CA GLN A 97 -8.79 -2.19 -0.01
C GLN A 97 -8.28 -2.39 1.42
N TYR A 98 -8.38 -1.36 2.28
CA TYR A 98 -8.02 -1.48 3.69
C TYR A 98 -8.88 -2.52 4.43
N LYS A 99 -10.19 -2.55 4.17
CA LYS A 99 -11.10 -3.54 4.80
C LYS A 99 -10.79 -4.96 4.32
N THR A 100 -10.52 -5.13 3.03
CA THR A 100 -10.13 -6.43 2.45
C THR A 100 -8.82 -6.93 3.08
N MET A 101 -7.77 -6.12 3.07
CA MET A 101 -6.49 -6.45 3.68
C MET A 101 -6.64 -6.79 5.18
N LEU A 102 -7.48 -6.06 5.91
CA LEU A 102 -7.73 -6.33 7.32
C LEU A 102 -8.44 -7.67 7.54
N ARG A 103 -9.36 -8.05 6.64
CA ARG A 103 -10.02 -9.35 6.66
C ARG A 103 -9.02 -10.46 6.38
N GLU A 104 -8.28 -10.35 5.28
CA GLU A 104 -7.27 -11.34 4.86
C GLU A 104 -6.20 -11.56 5.94
N SER A 105 -5.74 -10.49 6.59
CA SER A 105 -4.77 -10.58 7.70
C SER A 105 -5.33 -11.30 8.94
N ARG A 106 -6.65 -11.37 9.10
CA ARG A 106 -7.33 -12.00 10.26
C ARG A 106 -7.83 -13.40 9.96
N GLU A 107 -8.02 -13.74 8.69
CA GLU A 107 -8.47 -15.08 8.29
C GLU A 107 -7.36 -16.13 8.40
N GLY A 108 -6.10 -15.71 8.56
CA GLY A 108 -4.96 -16.63 8.70
C GLY A 108 -4.74 -17.47 7.44
N ILE A 109 -3.69 -18.30 7.44
CA ILE A 109 -3.59 -19.38 6.45
C ILE A 109 -4.69 -20.38 6.83
N PRO A 110 -5.62 -20.75 5.93
CA PRO A 110 -6.57 -21.80 6.24
C PRO A 110 -5.80 -23.09 6.44
N LEU A 111 -5.55 -23.45 7.71
CA LEU A 111 -5.16 -24.80 8.10
C LEU A 111 -6.40 -25.67 7.97
N ASN A 112 -6.73 -26.02 6.74
CA ASN A 112 -7.58 -27.16 6.44
C ASN A 112 -6.95 -28.39 7.14
N LYS A 113 -7.73 -29.04 8.01
CA LYS A 113 -7.42 -30.29 8.73
C LYS A 113 -7.55 -31.56 7.86
N GLU A 114 -7.72 -31.46 6.55
CA GLU A 114 -7.96 -32.58 5.62
C GLU A 114 -7.08 -32.45 4.37
N SER A 115 -5.75 -32.48 4.57
CA SER A 115 -4.81 -32.90 3.52
C SER A 115 -3.54 -33.46 4.17
N PHE A 116 -3.74 -34.43 5.06
CA PHE A 116 -2.72 -35.37 5.53
C PHE A 116 -3.08 -36.78 5.09
N LEU A 117 -3.40 -37.00 3.82
CA LEU A 117 -3.40 -38.33 3.20
C LEU A 117 -2.94 -38.18 1.75
N SER A 118 -2.10 -39.13 1.33
CA SER A 118 -1.40 -39.25 0.05
C SER A 118 -0.48 -38.09 -0.32
N ASP A 119 0.77 -38.14 0.15
CA ASP A 119 1.81 -38.72 -0.72
C ASP A 119 3.03 -39.06 0.12
N GLY A 120 3.31 -40.36 0.21
CA GLY A 120 4.56 -40.84 0.75
C GLY A 120 5.70 -40.44 -0.19
N GLN A 121 6.59 -39.59 0.29
CA GLN A 121 8.05 -39.70 0.18
C GLN A 121 8.69 -38.50 0.87
N GLY A 122 9.60 -38.79 1.79
CA GLY A 122 9.95 -37.92 2.90
C GLY A 122 10.86 -36.74 2.58
N LEU A 123 10.77 -35.73 3.45
CA LEU A 123 11.90 -34.91 3.83
C LEU A 123 11.88 -34.74 5.36
N ASN A 124 13.05 -34.99 5.94
CA ASN A 124 13.35 -35.15 7.36
C ASN A 124 13.16 -33.85 8.16
N PRO A 125 12.55 -33.88 9.37
CA PRO A 125 12.33 -32.71 10.22
C PRO A 125 13.63 -32.07 10.74
N ARG A 126 13.72 -30.74 10.67
CA ARG A 126 14.73 -29.97 11.42
C ARG A 126 14.33 -29.93 12.90
N HIS A 127 15.05 -30.69 13.73
CA HIS A 127 14.99 -30.59 15.19
C HIS A 127 15.55 -29.24 15.70
N PRO A 128 15.04 -28.72 16.83
CA PRO A 128 15.50 -27.50 17.46
C PRO A 128 16.59 -27.74 18.52
N GLU A 129 17.40 -26.69 18.73
CA GLU A 129 18.20 -26.32 19.92
C GLU A 129 19.20 -27.33 20.52
N GLU A 130 20.47 -26.92 20.67
CA GLU A 130 21.11 -26.77 21.99
C GLU A 130 22.56 -26.24 21.88
N THR A 131 22.85 -25.24 22.69
CA THR A 131 24.17 -24.67 23.00
C THR A 131 25.13 -25.69 23.61
N LYS A 132 26.44 -25.63 23.30
CA LYS A 132 27.56 -25.73 24.27
C LYS A 132 28.94 -25.55 23.61
N HIS A 133 29.64 -24.50 24.05
CA HIS A 133 31.07 -24.40 24.39
C HIS A 133 32.15 -24.90 23.41
N LEU A 134 33.00 -23.96 22.97
CA LEU A 134 34.40 -24.24 22.62
C LEU A 134 35.13 -24.86 23.82
N PRO A 135 36.17 -25.66 23.55
CA PRO A 135 37.46 -25.15 23.96
C PRO A 135 38.47 -25.12 22.82
N TYR A 136 39.16 -23.99 22.78
CA TYR A 136 40.51 -23.81 22.29
C TYR A 136 41.43 -24.90 22.88
N HIS A 137 42.13 -25.64 22.03
CA HIS A 137 43.41 -26.23 22.39
C HIS A 137 44.36 -26.12 21.21
N SER A 138 45.59 -25.83 21.61
CA SER A 138 46.72 -25.32 20.87
C SER A 138 47.61 -26.44 20.34
N ASP A 139 48.57 -26.00 19.53
CA ASP A 139 49.89 -26.60 19.30
C ASP A 139 49.95 -27.82 18.36
N THR A 140 50.56 -27.63 17.20
CA THR A 140 52.00 -27.90 17.01
C THR A 140 52.51 -27.29 15.70
#